data_AF-Q6TSX6-F1
#
_entry.id   AF-Q6TSX6-F1
#
_cell.length_a   1.000
_cell.length_b   1.000
_cell.length_c   1.000
_cell.angle_alpha   90.00
_cell.angle_beta   90.00
_cell.angle_gamma   90.00
#
_symmetry.space_group_name_H-M   'P 1'
#
loop_
_entity.id
_entity.type
_entity.pdbx_description
1 polymer ?
#
loop_
_entity_poly.entity_id
_entity_poly.type
_entity_poly.pdbx_seq_one_letter_code
_entity_poly.pdbx_strand_id
1 'polypeptide(L)'
;LFKGRRAPAGILFMIGVFIAVLVYWLNPPGNPMVDSIALVAIGFLIYGPVMLIGLHALDLAPKKAAGTAAGLTGFFGYLGGAAFASAAMGFIVDAFGWDGGFILLLASCI
;
A
#
# COMPACT_ATOMS: atom_id res chain seq x y z
N LEU A 1 -4.18 -20.53 14.49
CA LEU A 1 -4.93 -19.26 14.45
C LEU A 1 -4.98 -18.63 13.05
N PHE A 2 -3.96 -18.80 12.20
CA PHE A 2 -4.01 -18.38 10.79
C PHE A 2 -3.97 -19.61 9.84
N LYS A 3 -5.15 -20.10 9.44
CA LYS A 3 -5.34 -21.25 8.52
C LYS A 3 -5.04 -20.87 7.06
N GLY A 4 -3.82 -20.45 6.73
CA GLY A 4 -3.39 -20.27 5.34
C GLY A 4 -4.20 -19.26 4.51
N ARG A 5 -4.99 -18.39 5.15
CA ARG A 5 -5.78 -17.37 4.46
C ARG A 5 -4.93 -16.10 4.29
N ARG A 6 -4.29 -15.99 3.14
CA ARG A 6 -3.40 -14.86 2.77
C ARG A 6 -4.16 -13.54 2.64
N ALA A 7 -5.44 -13.59 2.21
CA ALA A 7 -6.31 -12.43 2.06
C ALA A 7 -6.64 -11.68 3.39
N PRO A 8 -7.11 -12.33 4.47
CA PRO A 8 -7.40 -11.64 5.74
C PRO A 8 -6.16 -11.10 6.44
N ALA A 9 -4.98 -11.69 6.21
CA ALA A 9 -3.72 -11.09 6.68
C ALA A 9 -3.46 -9.77 5.97
N GLY A 10 -3.61 -9.71 4.64
CA GLY A 10 -3.47 -8.48 3.85
C GLY A 10 -4.43 -7.38 4.30
N ILE A 11 -5.71 -7.71 4.54
CA ILE A 11 -6.72 -6.76 5.02
C ILE A 11 -6.32 -6.16 6.38
N LEU A 12 -5.80 -6.97 7.30
CA LEU A 12 -5.35 -6.48 8.61
C LEU A 12 -4.19 -5.47 8.46
N PHE A 13 -3.24 -5.74 7.57
CA PHE A 13 -2.16 -4.80 7.27
C PHE A 13 -2.69 -3.50 6.66
N MET A 14 -3.64 -3.58 5.71
CA MET A 14 -4.23 -2.39 5.08
C MET A 14 -5.00 -1.51 6.07
N ILE A 15 -5.73 -2.11 7.01
CA ILE A 15 -6.38 -1.37 8.11
C ILE A 15 -5.33 -0.66 8.96
N GLY A 16 -4.19 -1.32 9.25
CA GLY A 16 -3.08 -0.71 9.98
C GLY A 16 -2.48 0.48 9.22
N VAL A 17 -2.25 0.35 7.91
CA VAL A 17 -1.76 1.45 7.06
C VAL A 17 -2.75 2.61 7.06
N PHE A 18 -4.05 2.34 6.92
CA PHE A 18 -5.10 3.37 6.96
C PHE A 18 -5.06 4.18 8.25
N ILE A 19 -4.96 3.52 9.41
CA ILE A 19 -4.86 4.20 10.71
C ILE A 19 -3.56 5.02 10.79
N ALA A 20 -2.43 4.48 10.35
CA ALA A 20 -1.15 5.18 10.41
C ALA A 20 -1.12 6.42 9.49
N VAL A 21 -1.72 6.34 8.29
CA VAL A 21 -1.89 7.49 7.39
C VAL A 21 -2.83 8.53 7.97
N LEU A 22 -3.93 8.12 8.61
CA LEU A 22 -4.82 9.04 9.34
C LEU A 22 -4.08 9.79 10.45
N VAL A 23 -3.31 9.06 11.27
CA VAL A 23 -2.53 9.67 12.35
C VAL A 23 -1.51 10.67 11.79
N TYR A 24 -0.85 10.33 10.67
CA TYR A 24 0.07 11.24 9.99
C TYR A 24 -0.63 12.49 9.46
N TRP A 25 -1.81 12.37 8.86
CA TRP A 25 -2.53 13.52 8.29
C TRP A 25 -3.13 14.45 9.36
N LEU A 26 -3.66 13.89 10.45
CA LEU A 26 -4.27 14.65 11.55
C LEU A 26 -3.27 15.17 12.60
N ASN A 27 -1.97 14.85 12.48
CA ASN A 27 -0.98 15.27 13.46
C ASN A 27 -0.75 16.80 13.39
N PRO A 28 -0.98 17.56 14.47
CA PRO A 28 -0.73 18.99 14.46
C PRO A 28 0.78 19.30 14.38
N PRO A 29 1.15 20.42 13.73
CA PRO A 29 2.55 20.82 13.59
C PRO A 29 3.21 21.02 14.96
N GLY A 30 4.31 20.31 15.21
CA GLY A 30 5.05 20.38 16.47
C GLY A 30 5.44 19.02 17.08
N ASN A 31 4.93 17.90 16.52
CA ASN A 31 5.21 16.54 17.02
C ASN A 31 5.97 15.66 16.00
N PRO A 32 7.26 15.94 15.71
CA PRO A 32 8.06 15.17 14.74
C PRO A 32 8.30 13.71 15.15
N MET A 33 8.20 13.41 16.45
CA MET A 33 8.23 12.03 16.97
C MET A 33 7.04 11.21 16.47
N VAL A 34 5.85 11.80 16.42
CA VAL A 34 4.63 11.12 15.96
C VAL A 34 4.71 10.87 14.46
N ASP A 35 5.19 11.85 13.69
CA ASP A 35 5.42 11.68 12.24
C ASP A 35 6.43 10.56 11.97
N SER A 36 7.52 10.52 12.73
CA SER A 36 8.56 9.49 12.59
C SER A 36 7.99 8.09 12.87
N ILE A 37 7.23 7.93 13.95
CA ILE A 37 6.60 6.65 14.30
C ILE A 37 5.56 6.26 13.26
N ALA A 38 4.74 7.21 12.77
CA ALA A 38 3.74 6.97 11.75
C ALA A 38 4.38 6.53 10.43
N LEU A 39 5.44 7.21 9.97
CA LEU A 39 6.16 6.86 8.75
C LEU A 39 6.84 5.48 8.86
N VAL A 40 7.45 5.17 10.00
CA VAL A 40 8.01 3.83 10.27
C VAL A 40 6.91 2.77 10.22
N ALA A 41 5.76 3.03 10.84
CA ALA A 41 4.62 2.12 10.84
C ALA A 41 4.07 1.91 9.41
N ILE A 42 3.88 2.98 8.64
CA ILE A 42 3.44 2.91 7.24
C ILE A 42 4.41 2.06 6.42
N GLY A 43 5.72 2.34 6.51
CA GLY A 43 6.74 1.59 5.77
C GLY A 43 6.78 0.11 6.13
N PHE A 44 6.67 -0.22 7.42
CA PHE A 44 6.61 -1.61 7.88
C PHE A 44 5.33 -2.33 7.42
N LEU A 45 4.18 -1.67 7.54
CA LEU A 45 2.87 -2.28 7.29
C LEU A 45 2.58 -2.44 5.79
N ILE A 46 3.06 -1.56 4.91
CA ILE A 46 2.87 -1.67 3.45
C ILE A 46 3.62 -2.88 2.86
N TYR A 47 4.73 -3.30 3.47
CA TYR A 47 5.51 -4.42 2.95
C TYR A 47 4.77 -5.77 3.05
N GLY A 48 3.92 -5.91 4.09
CA GLY A 48 3.08 -7.09 4.30
C GLY A 48 2.19 -7.45 3.08
N PRO A 49 1.29 -6.57 2.63
CA PRO A 49 0.40 -6.83 1.49
C PRO A 49 1.18 -6.99 0.19
N VAL A 50 2.25 -6.22 -0.04
CA VAL A 50 3.09 -6.35 -1.25
C VAL A 50 3.65 -7.77 -1.40
N MET A 51 4.17 -8.35 -0.31
CA MET A 51 4.65 -9.74 -0.31
C MET A 51 3.51 -10.75 -0.51
N LEU A 52 2.34 -10.53 0.11
CA LEU A 52 1.20 -11.43 0.02
C LEU A 52 0.61 -11.50 -1.40
N ILE A 53 0.64 -10.41 -2.16
CA ILE A 53 0.20 -10.36 -3.56
C ILE A 53 1.08 -11.26 -4.43
N GLY A 54 2.41 -11.15 -4.30
CA GLY A 54 3.34 -12.00 -5.05
C GLY A 54 3.16 -13.49 -4.73
N LEU A 55 2.96 -13.82 -3.46
CA LEU A 55 2.64 -15.19 -3.04
C LEU A 55 1.29 -15.67 -3.62
N HIS A 56 0.28 -14.81 -3.72
CA HIS A 56 -1.01 -15.16 -4.32
C HIS A 56 -0.87 -15.47 -5.82
N ALA A 57 -0.09 -14.67 -6.54
CA ALA A 57 0.18 -14.88 -7.96
C ALA A 57 0.87 -16.22 -8.22
N LEU A 58 1.81 -16.60 -7.35
CA LEU A 58 2.52 -17.87 -7.43
C LEU A 58 1.61 -19.09 -7.18
N ASP A 59 0.64 -18.97 -6.27
CA ASP A 59 -0.33 -20.04 -5.99
C ASP A 59 -1.30 -20.28 -7.16
N LEU A 60 -1.66 -19.21 -7.88
CA LEU A 60 -2.60 -19.26 -9.00
C LEU A 60 -1.93 -19.74 -10.30
N ALA A 61 -0.61 -19.65 -10.39
CA ALA A 61 0.14 -20.01 -11.59
C ALA A 61 0.68 -21.44 -11.54
N PRO A 62 0.73 -22.14 -12.70
CA PRO A 62 1.43 -23.43 -12.79
C PRO A 62 2.90 -23.30 -12.37
N LYS A 63 3.47 -24.32 -11.73
CA LYS A 63 4.86 -24.31 -11.24
C LYS A 63 5.91 -23.91 -12.30
N LYS A 64 5.66 -24.20 -13.58
CA LYS A 64 6.52 -23.82 -14.72
C LYS A 64 6.40 -22.34 -15.12
N ALA A 65 5.28 -21.69 -14.81
CA ALA A 65 4.98 -20.30 -15.16
C ALA A 65 4.96 -19.36 -13.93
N ALA A 66 5.24 -19.89 -12.75
CA ALA A 66 5.22 -19.16 -11.49
C ALA A 66 6.14 -17.92 -11.51
N GLY A 67 7.34 -18.05 -12.06
CA GLY A 67 8.27 -16.92 -12.24
C GLY A 67 7.72 -15.82 -13.15
N THR A 68 7.07 -16.20 -14.26
CA THR A 68 6.45 -15.23 -15.19
C THR A 68 5.23 -14.56 -14.58
N ALA A 69 4.41 -15.29 -13.83
CA ALA A 69 3.25 -14.72 -13.13
C ALA A 69 3.67 -13.72 -12.05
N ALA A 70 4.65 -14.06 -11.22
CA ALA A 70 5.22 -13.14 -10.24
C ALA A 70 5.85 -11.91 -10.91
N GLY A 71 6.62 -12.11 -11.98
CA GLY A 71 7.22 -11.01 -12.76
C GLY A 71 6.19 -10.07 -13.36
N LEU A 72 5.08 -10.60 -13.90
CA LEU A 72 3.98 -9.79 -14.43
C LEU A 72 3.28 -8.98 -13.34
N THR A 73 3.03 -9.57 -12.17
CA THR A 73 2.47 -8.82 -11.03
C THR A 73 3.40 -7.72 -10.53
N GLY A 74 4.71 -7.95 -10.53
CA GLY A 74 5.70 -6.92 -10.21
C GLY A 74 5.73 -5.80 -11.25
N PHE A 75 5.64 -6.13 -12.54
CA PHE A 75 5.60 -5.15 -13.62
C PHE A 75 4.40 -4.21 -13.50
N PHE A 76 3.19 -4.76 -13.31
CA PHE A 76 2.00 -3.92 -13.12
C PHE A 76 1.96 -3.24 -11.76
N GLY A 77 2.55 -3.83 -10.71
CA GLY A 77 2.63 -3.21 -9.39
C GLY A 77 3.56 -1.99 -9.36
N TYR A 78 4.75 -2.10 -9.94
CA TYR A 78 5.73 -1.01 -9.95
C TYR A 78 5.64 -0.13 -11.19
N LEU A 79 5.82 -0.69 -12.38
CA LEU A 79 6.01 0.11 -13.59
C LEU A 79 4.69 0.75 -14.04
N GLY A 80 3.60 -0.03 -14.05
CA GLY A 80 2.26 0.50 -14.31
C GLY A 80 1.70 1.28 -13.11
N GLY A 81 1.69 0.62 -11.94
CA GLY A 81 1.08 1.14 -10.72
C GLY A 81 1.76 2.39 -10.19
N ALA A 82 3.08 2.42 -10.06
CA ALA A 82 3.78 3.59 -9.52
C ALA A 82 3.78 4.77 -10.51
N ALA A 83 3.86 4.53 -11.81
CA ALA A 83 3.74 5.59 -12.82
C ALA A 83 2.34 6.22 -12.79
N PHE A 84 1.29 5.40 -12.76
CA PHE A 84 -0.08 5.89 -12.66
C PHE A 84 -0.33 6.59 -11.31
N ALA A 85 0.14 6.02 -10.20
CA ALA A 85 0.01 6.61 -8.88
C ALA A 85 0.69 7.98 -8.82
N SER A 86 1.89 8.12 -9.38
CA SER A 86 2.60 9.40 -9.40
C SER A 86 1.86 10.46 -10.21
N ALA A 87 1.33 10.08 -11.38
CA ALA A 87 0.56 10.99 -12.23
C ALA A 87 -0.79 11.39 -11.60
N ALA A 88 -1.54 10.41 -11.09
CA ALA A 88 -2.81 10.65 -10.39
C ALA A 88 -2.60 11.49 -9.13
N MET A 89 -1.52 11.23 -8.38
CA MET A 89 -1.18 12.00 -7.20
C MET A 89 -0.87 13.46 -7.57
N GLY A 90 -0.04 13.69 -8.59
CA GLY A 90 0.24 15.04 -9.07
C GLY A 90 -1.02 15.81 -9.46
N PHE A 91 -1.88 15.19 -10.27
CA PHE A 91 -3.11 15.83 -10.73
C PHE A 91 -4.07 16.18 -9.57
N ILE A 92 -4.20 15.29 -8.58
CA ILE A 92 -5.07 15.52 -7.43
C ILE A 92 -4.51 16.58 -6.50
N VAL A 93 -3.20 16.59 -6.24
CA VAL A 93 -2.60 17.63 -5.40
C VAL A 93 -2.68 19.00 -6.08
N ASP A 94 -2.49 19.07 -7.40
CA ASP A 94 -2.61 20.33 -8.14
C ASP A 94 -4.05 20.90 -8.11
N ALA A 95 -5.07 20.03 -8.13
CA ALA A 95 -6.47 20.45 -8.17
C ALA A 95 -7.13 20.62 -6.78
N PHE A 96 -6.81 19.75 -5.82
CA PHE A 96 -7.47 19.64 -4.51
C PHE A 96 -6.51 19.80 -3.32
N GLY A 97 -5.23 20.09 -3.58
CA GLY A 97 -4.21 20.23 -2.55
C GLY A 97 -3.86 18.90 -1.88
N TRP A 98 -3.07 19.00 -0.80
CA TRP A 98 -2.60 17.84 -0.05
C TRP A 98 -3.72 17.07 0.65
N ASP A 99 -4.82 17.74 1.03
CA ASP A 99 -5.98 17.07 1.62
C ASP A 99 -6.64 16.09 0.64
N GLY A 100 -6.81 16.50 -0.62
CA GLY A 100 -7.25 15.60 -1.69
C GLY A 100 -6.29 14.43 -1.87
N GLY A 101 -5.00 14.67 -1.65
CA GLY A 101 -3.97 13.65 -1.72
C GLY A 101 -4.02 12.60 -0.62
N PHE A 102 -4.20 13.05 0.63
CA PHE A 102 -4.40 12.13 1.74
C PHE A 102 -5.71 11.36 1.61
N ILE A 103 -6.78 11.97 1.10
CA ILE A 103 -8.04 11.27 0.81
C ILE A 103 -7.83 10.17 -0.24
N LEU A 104 -7.06 10.43 -1.31
CA LEU A 104 -6.70 9.40 -2.29
C LEU A 104 -5.95 8.23 -1.63
N LEU A 105 -4.95 8.52 -0.79
CA LEU A 105 -4.18 7.49 -0.09
C LEU A 105 -5.06 6.66 0.84
N LEU A 106 -5.98 7.29 1.57
CA LEU A 106 -6.93 6.60 2.44
C LEU A 106 -7.92 5.75 1.65
N ALA A 107 -8.43 6.26 0.51
CA ALA A 107 -9.29 5.51 -0.39
C ALA A 107 -8.57 4.30 -0.98
N SER A 108 -7.26 4.39 -1.23
CA SER A 108 -6.46 3.26 -1.73
C SER A 108 -6.27 2.12 -0.72
N CYS A 109 -6.57 2.37 0.56
CA CYS A 109 -6.45 1.36 1.61
C CYS A 109 -7.68 0.45 1.75
N ILE A 110 -8.79 0.77 1.08
CA ILE A 110 -10.08 0.07 1.12
C ILE A 110 -10.24 -0.79 -0.13
#